data_AF-A0A7Y3KTP3-F1
#
_entry.id   AF-A0A7Y3KTP3-F1
#
_cell.length_a   1.000
_cell.length_b   1.000
_cell.length_c   1.000
_cell.angle_alpha   90.00
_cell.angle_beta   90.00
_cell.angle_gamma   90.00
#
_symmetry.space_group_name_H-M   'P 1'
#
loop_
_entity.id
_entity.type
_entity.pdbx_description
1 polymer ?
#
loop_
_entity_poly.entity_id
_entity_poly.type
_entity_poly.pdbx_seq_one_letter_code
_entity_poly.pdbx_strand_id
1 'polypeptide(L)'
;SRVEHLRMALLERPEEEAPLESLRYVLHQLHVESADEWPLRMRVIQTNPVLLPKMFAAFAIFERAMIEAVAQRTQSDPMVDLYPALVTAVATGTFRAVISTWRSSGAAQDFDELFESGFEQVARGLGAPRRGARTTTAKPATGKRAKPGLV
;
A
#
# COMPACT_ATOMS: atom_id res chain seq x y z
N SER A 1 0.04 -0.89 23.76
CA SER A 1 0.00 0.22 22.78
C SER A 1 -0.55 -0.31 21.45
N ARG A 2 -0.98 0.55 20.52
CA ARG A 2 -1.47 0.08 19.20
C ARG A 2 -0.42 -0.75 18.44
N VAL A 3 0.84 -0.33 18.48
CA VAL A 3 1.96 -1.07 17.87
C VAL A 3 2.12 -2.47 18.48
N GLU A 4 1.96 -2.60 19.80
CA GLU A 4 2.04 -3.91 20.45
C GLU A 4 0.88 -4.84 20.05
N HIS A 5 -0.33 -4.30 19.88
CA HIS A 5 -1.45 -5.08 19.36
C HIS A 5 -1.15 -5.62 17.94
N LEU A 6 -0.64 -4.77 17.05
CA LEU A 6 -0.24 -5.17 15.71
C LEU A 6 0.91 -6.19 15.70
N ARG A 7 1.83 -6.09 16.67
CA ARG A 7 2.93 -7.04 16.85
C ARG A 7 2.39 -8.43 17.22
N MET A 8 1.45 -8.48 18.16
CA MET A 8 0.77 -9.72 18.54
C MET A 8 -0.03 -10.30 17.38
N ALA A 9 -0.77 -9.47 16.63
CA ALA A 9 -1.50 -9.90 15.45
C ALA A 9 -0.58 -10.53 14.38
N LEU A 10 0.67 -10.06 14.24
CA LEU A 10 1.67 -10.68 13.38
C LEU A 10 2.09 -12.06 13.88
N LEU A 11 2.33 -12.18 15.19
CA LEU A 11 2.79 -13.43 15.82
C LEU A 11 1.71 -14.52 15.85
N GLU A 12 0.43 -14.13 15.88
CA GLU A 12 -0.71 -15.05 15.84
C GLU A 12 -0.99 -15.62 14.45
N ARG A 13 -0.28 -15.16 13.40
CA ARG A 13 -0.42 -15.71 12.05
C ARG A 13 0.11 -17.16 11.97
N PRO A 14 -0.49 -18.04 11.15
CA PRO A 14 -0.06 -19.44 11.00
C PRO A 14 1.43 -19.54 10.66
N GLU A 15 2.22 -20.41 11.28
CA GLU A 15 3.70 -20.47 11.15
C GLU A 15 4.21 -20.64 9.72
N GLU A 16 3.45 -21.30 8.85
CA GLU A 16 3.81 -21.55 7.45
C GLU A 16 3.56 -20.35 6.53
N GLU A 17 2.87 -19.32 7.02
CA GLU A 17 2.61 -18.11 6.25
C GLU A 17 3.90 -17.32 5.98
N ALA A 18 4.08 -16.86 4.73
CA ALA A 18 5.22 -16.03 4.39
C ALA A 18 5.19 -14.71 5.20
N PRO A 19 6.31 -14.25 5.79
CA PRO A 19 6.35 -13.01 6.59
C PRO A 19 5.81 -11.77 5.85
N LEU A 20 5.96 -11.71 4.52
CA LEU A 20 5.38 -10.64 3.70
C LEU A 20 3.84 -10.63 3.76
N GLU A 21 3.19 -11.80 3.73
CA GLU A 21 1.73 -11.91 3.83
C GLU A 21 1.24 -11.57 5.24
N SER A 22 1.97 -11.99 6.27
CA SER A 22 1.67 -11.59 7.65
C SER A 22 1.77 -10.07 7.85
N LEU A 23 2.81 -9.43 7.27
CA LEU A 23 2.97 -7.98 7.28
C LEU A 23 1.87 -7.26 6.49
N ARG A 24 1.48 -7.80 5.34
CA ARG A 24 0.36 -7.30 4.53
C ARG A 24 -0.93 -7.31 5.35
N TYR A 25 -1.23 -8.41 6.04
CA TYR A 25 -2.39 -8.50 6.93
C TYR A 25 -2.37 -7.40 8.02
N VAL A 26 -1.24 -7.24 8.70
CA VAL A 26 -1.10 -6.25 9.79
C VAL A 26 -1.20 -4.80 9.27
N LEU A 27 -0.64 -4.50 8.10
CA LEU A 27 -0.75 -3.18 7.47
C LEU A 27 -2.18 -2.89 7.00
N HIS A 28 -2.91 -3.90 6.54
CA HIS A 28 -4.32 -3.77 6.24
C HIS A 28 -5.15 -3.52 7.52
N GLN A 29 -4.87 -4.25 8.62
CA GLN A 29 -5.49 -4.00 9.93
C GLN A 29 -5.23 -2.56 10.40
N LEU A 30 -4.00 -2.07 10.28
CA LEU A 30 -3.65 -0.68 10.58
C LEU A 30 -4.48 0.32 9.76
N HIS A 31 -4.77 0.01 8.49
CA HIS A 31 -5.65 0.83 7.66
C HIS A 31 -7.10 0.80 8.16
N VAL A 32 -7.69 -0.40 8.32
CA VAL A 32 -9.08 -0.60 8.73
C VAL A 32 -9.38 0.03 10.10
N GLU A 33 -8.53 -0.21 11.08
CA GLU A 33 -8.66 0.40 12.42
C GLU A 33 -8.58 1.94 12.38
N SER A 34 -7.95 2.51 11.35
CA SER A 34 -7.85 3.96 11.18
C SER A 34 -8.96 4.53 10.28
N ALA A 35 -9.88 3.71 9.77
CA ALA A 35 -10.78 4.09 8.68
C ALA A 35 -11.64 5.32 8.99
N ASP A 36 -12.13 5.46 10.23
CA ASP A 36 -12.95 6.60 10.65
C ASP A 36 -12.15 7.91 10.72
N GLU A 37 -10.89 7.84 11.16
CA GLU A 37 -10.00 9.00 11.28
C GLU A 37 -9.30 9.35 9.97
N TRP A 38 -9.19 8.38 9.05
CA TRP A 38 -8.39 8.48 7.85
C TRP A 38 -8.82 9.63 6.93
N PRO A 39 -10.11 9.84 6.62
CA PRO A 39 -10.56 10.96 5.80
C PRO A 39 -10.18 12.32 6.41
N LEU A 40 -10.33 12.47 7.73
CA LEU A 40 -10.01 13.70 8.44
C LEU A 40 -8.50 13.96 8.42
N ARG A 41 -7.69 12.93 8.72
CA ARG A 41 -6.23 12.99 8.67
C ARG A 41 -5.76 13.36 7.26
N MET A 42 -6.36 12.79 6.21
CA MET A 42 -6.01 13.12 4.83
C MET A 42 -6.36 14.56 4.46
N ARG A 43 -7.51 15.08 4.90
CA ARG A 43 -7.89 16.48 4.69
C ARG A 43 -6.88 17.45 5.35
N VAL A 44 -6.45 17.16 6.58
CA VAL A 44 -5.44 17.97 7.28
C VAL A 44 -4.10 17.99 6.54
N ILE A 45 -3.67 16.84 6.01
CA ILE A 45 -2.41 16.74 5.25
C ILE A 45 -2.56 17.36 3.85
N GLN A 46 -3.74 17.34 3.22
CA GLN A 46 -3.98 18.07 1.97
C GLN A 46 -3.74 19.58 2.15
N THR A 47 -4.24 20.15 3.26
CA THR A 47 -4.02 21.56 3.60
C THR A 47 -2.59 21.85 4.08
N ASN A 48 -1.88 20.85 4.59
CA ASN A 48 -0.52 20.98 5.13
C ASN A 48 0.41 19.85 4.63
N PRO A 49 0.98 19.97 3.42
CA PRO A 49 1.76 18.89 2.80
C PRO A 49 2.97 18.42 3.64
N VAL A 50 3.54 19.32 4.46
CA VAL A 50 4.65 19.02 5.39
C VAL A 50 4.31 17.96 6.45
N LEU A 51 3.03 17.66 6.67
CA LEU A 51 2.60 16.64 7.63
C LEU A 51 2.70 15.21 7.08
N LEU A 52 2.76 15.01 5.77
CA LEU A 52 2.86 13.67 5.19
C LEU A 52 4.18 12.96 5.59
N PRO A 53 5.37 13.58 5.45
CA PRO A 53 6.61 12.97 5.91
C PRO A 53 6.64 12.72 7.41
N LYS A 54 6.05 13.63 8.21
CA LYS A 54 5.94 13.44 9.68
C LYS A 54 5.09 12.24 10.04
N MET A 55 3.98 12.02 9.32
CA MET A 55 3.16 10.82 9.48
C MET A 55 3.96 9.56 9.14
N PHE A 56 4.73 9.57 8.05
CA PHE A 56 5.58 8.42 7.71
C PHE A 56 6.72 8.18 8.70
N ALA A 57 7.27 9.23 9.31
CA ALA A 57 8.27 9.08 10.36
C ALA A 57 7.74 8.32 11.59
N ALA A 58 6.44 8.43 11.89
CA ALA A 58 5.81 7.68 12.98
C ALA A 58 5.83 6.15 12.75
N PHE A 59 5.97 5.69 11.50
CA PHE A 59 6.11 4.26 11.21
C PHE A 59 7.44 3.68 11.69
N ALA A 60 8.46 4.48 12.02
CA ALA A 60 9.74 3.93 12.52
C ALA A 60 9.55 3.07 13.79
N ILE A 61 8.62 3.45 14.66
CA ILE A 61 8.27 2.68 15.87
C ILE A 61 7.58 1.36 15.48
N PHE A 62 6.67 1.41 14.51
CA PHE A 62 6.00 0.24 13.96
C PHE A 62 7.00 -0.72 13.30
N GLU A 63 7.87 -0.21 12.43
CA GLU A 63 8.90 -0.98 11.72
C GLU A 63 9.79 -1.72 12.71
N ARG A 64 10.27 -1.05 13.77
CA ARG A 64 11.09 -1.71 14.81
C ARG A 64 10.38 -2.89 15.47
N ALA A 65 9.12 -2.72 15.86
CA ALA A 65 8.34 -3.80 16.47
C ALA A 65 8.05 -4.95 15.49
N MET A 66 7.80 -4.65 14.21
CA MET A 66 7.59 -5.66 13.19
C MET A 66 8.87 -6.44 12.86
N ILE A 67 10.03 -5.78 12.83
CA ILE A 67 11.34 -6.42 12.65
C ILE A 67 11.57 -7.47 13.75
N GLU A 68 11.35 -7.09 15.01
CA GLU A 68 11.48 -8.00 16.16
C GLU A 68 10.53 -9.21 16.03
N ALA A 69 9.27 -8.98 15.61
CA ALA A 69 8.29 -10.04 15.43
C ALA A 69 8.59 -10.98 14.25
N VAL A 70 9.05 -10.42 13.12
CA VAL A 70 9.49 -11.23 11.96
C VAL A 70 10.72 -12.05 12.32
N ALA A 71 11.68 -11.48 13.05
CA ALA A 71 12.86 -12.20 13.49
C ALA A 71 12.50 -13.38 14.40
N GLN A 72 11.60 -13.16 15.37
CA GLN A 72 11.06 -14.23 16.22
C GLN A 72 10.42 -15.35 15.39
N ARG A 73 9.57 -14.98 14.43
CA ARG A 73 8.83 -15.92 13.57
C ARG A 73 9.74 -16.72 12.64
N THR A 74 10.85 -16.13 12.22
CA THR A 74 11.83 -16.77 11.30
C THR A 74 13.04 -17.36 12.01
N GLN A 75 13.05 -17.33 13.35
CA GLN A 75 14.17 -17.79 14.17
C GLN A 75 15.52 -17.15 13.75
N SER A 76 15.49 -15.87 13.38
CA SER A 76 16.65 -15.08 12.95
C SER A 76 17.03 -14.00 13.97
N ASP A 77 18.23 -13.46 13.87
CA ASP A 77 18.71 -12.35 14.69
C ASP A 77 18.41 -11.00 14.00
N PRO A 78 17.55 -10.12 14.56
CA PRO A 78 17.20 -8.85 13.93
C PRO A 78 18.35 -7.85 13.82
N MET A 79 19.47 -8.06 14.55
CA MET A 79 20.64 -7.18 14.52
C MET A 79 21.70 -7.63 13.51
N VAL A 80 21.62 -8.88 13.05
CA VAL A 80 22.64 -9.50 12.18
C VAL A 80 22.05 -9.90 10.84
N ASP A 81 20.85 -10.50 10.84
CA ASP A 81 20.22 -11.01 9.64
C ASP A 81 19.47 -9.90 8.90
N LEU A 82 19.75 -9.77 7.60
CA LEU A 82 19.13 -8.75 6.74
C LEU A 82 17.62 -8.96 6.58
N TYR A 83 17.17 -10.23 6.60
CA TYR A 83 15.83 -10.59 6.16
C TYR A 83 14.70 -9.88 6.93
N PRO A 84 14.66 -9.86 8.28
CA PRO A 84 13.60 -9.19 9.02
C PRO A 84 13.51 -7.70 8.70
N ALA A 85 14.64 -7.00 8.67
CA ALA A 85 14.70 -5.59 8.31
C ALA A 85 14.23 -5.34 6.87
N LEU A 86 14.69 -6.16 5.93
CA LEU A 86 14.37 -6.03 4.52
C LEU A 86 12.87 -6.22 4.25
N VAL A 87 12.27 -7.32 4.71
CA VAL A 87 10.87 -7.63 4.42
C VAL A 87 9.93 -6.60 5.06
N THR A 88 10.23 -6.14 6.27
CA THR A 88 9.47 -5.06 6.93
C THR A 88 9.59 -3.74 6.19
N ALA A 89 10.79 -3.38 5.72
CA ALA A 89 11.00 -2.16 4.94
C ALA A 89 10.26 -2.20 3.59
N VAL A 90 10.27 -3.35 2.91
CA VAL A 90 9.53 -3.56 1.65
C VAL A 90 8.02 -3.44 1.87
N ALA A 91 7.46 -4.12 2.88
CA ALA A 91 6.04 -4.05 3.18
C ALA A 91 5.60 -2.63 3.54
N THR A 92 6.35 -1.94 4.41
CA THR A 92 6.05 -0.57 4.82
C THR A 92 6.22 0.42 3.66
N GLY A 93 7.25 0.25 2.83
CA GLY A 93 7.47 1.04 1.62
C GLY A 93 6.32 0.89 0.61
N THR A 94 5.81 -0.34 0.45
CA THR A 94 4.63 -0.63 -0.39
C THR A 94 3.41 0.12 0.12
N PHE A 95 3.14 0.06 1.42
CA PHE A 95 2.03 0.79 2.03
C PHE A 95 2.14 2.31 1.84
N ARG A 96 3.35 2.88 2.01
CA ARG A 96 3.62 4.31 1.75
C ARG A 96 3.39 4.69 0.29
N ALA A 97 3.76 3.82 -0.66
CA ALA A 97 3.54 4.03 -2.09
C ALA A 97 2.05 4.01 -2.44
N VAL A 98 1.28 3.08 -1.85
CA VAL A 98 -0.19 3.00 -1.99
C VAL A 98 -0.84 4.28 -1.49
N ILE A 99 -0.52 4.73 -0.27
CA ILE A 99 -1.06 5.98 0.30
C ILE A 99 -0.73 7.19 -0.60
N SER A 100 0.51 7.29 -1.06
CA SER A 100 0.94 8.41 -1.92
C SER A 100 0.21 8.42 -3.26
N THR A 101 0.01 7.24 -3.86
CA THR A 101 -0.65 7.08 -5.17
C THR A 101 -2.14 7.37 -5.06
N TRP A 102 -2.81 6.76 -4.09
CA TRP A 102 -4.23 6.98 -3.81
C TRP A 102 -4.56 8.45 -3.55
N ARG A 103 -3.68 9.17 -2.82
CA ARG A 103 -3.83 10.61 -2.61
C ARG A 103 -3.66 11.40 -3.90
N SER A 104 -2.67 11.05 -4.71
CA SER A 104 -2.34 11.78 -5.94
C SER A 104 -3.43 11.62 -7.01
N SER A 105 -4.22 10.54 -6.95
CA SER A 105 -5.40 10.33 -7.80
C SER A 105 -6.66 11.07 -7.30
N GLY A 106 -6.56 11.84 -6.21
CA GLY A 106 -7.72 12.49 -5.60
C GLY A 106 -8.69 11.51 -4.95
N ALA A 107 -8.20 10.33 -4.52
CA ALA A 107 -9.02 9.22 -4.02
C ALA A 107 -10.06 8.71 -5.04
N ALA A 108 -9.82 8.92 -6.34
CA ALA A 108 -10.67 8.37 -7.40
C ALA A 108 -10.46 6.86 -7.61
N GLN A 109 -9.32 6.33 -7.15
CA GLN A 109 -9.04 4.90 -7.12
C GLN A 109 -9.37 4.35 -5.73
N ASP A 110 -9.82 3.10 -5.69
CA ASP A 110 -10.06 2.40 -4.43
C ASP A 110 -8.73 2.10 -3.73
N PHE A 111 -8.69 2.30 -2.40
CA PHE A 111 -7.46 2.10 -1.62
C PHE A 111 -7.11 0.62 -1.51
N ASP A 112 -8.10 -0.25 -1.30
CA ASP A 112 -7.91 -1.67 -1.09
C ASP A 112 -7.48 -2.35 -2.40
N GLU A 113 -8.03 -1.93 -3.54
CA GLU A 113 -7.57 -2.37 -4.86
C GLU A 113 -6.09 -1.99 -5.12
N LEU A 114 -5.69 -0.76 -4.74
CA LEU A 114 -4.31 -0.31 -4.86
C LEU A 114 -3.39 -1.06 -3.89
N PHE A 115 -3.85 -1.30 -2.67
CA PHE A 115 -3.13 -2.05 -1.65
C PHE A 115 -2.84 -3.47 -2.14
N GLU A 116 -3.87 -4.16 -2.63
CA GLU A 116 -3.77 -5.50 -3.22
C GLU A 116 -2.76 -5.52 -4.36
N SER A 117 -2.92 -4.62 -5.32
CA SER A 117 -2.05 -4.53 -6.50
C SER A 117 -0.59 -4.25 -6.12
N GLY A 118 -0.35 -3.44 -5.09
CA GLY A 118 0.99 -3.14 -4.59
C GLY A 118 1.70 -4.38 -4.04
N PHE A 119 1.03 -5.13 -3.18
CA PHE A 119 1.60 -6.35 -2.60
C PHE A 119 1.76 -7.46 -3.65
N GLU A 120 0.83 -7.59 -4.60
CA GLU A 120 0.96 -8.54 -5.71
C GLU A 120 2.19 -8.24 -6.58
N GLN A 121 2.48 -6.96 -6.85
CA GLN A 121 3.69 -6.56 -7.57
C GLN A 121 4.97 -6.91 -6.82
N VAL A 122 4.99 -6.73 -5.49
CA VAL A 122 6.12 -7.14 -4.64
C VAL A 122 6.30 -8.66 -4.69
N ALA A 123 5.23 -9.43 -4.54
CA ALA A 123 5.26 -10.88 -4.58
C ALA A 123 5.79 -11.43 -5.92
N ARG A 124 5.56 -10.70 -7.02
CA ARG A 124 6.08 -11.01 -8.37
C ARG A 124 7.49 -10.47 -8.64
N GLY A 125 8.13 -9.80 -7.66
CA GLY A 125 9.50 -9.29 -7.78
C GLY A 125 9.63 -7.93 -8.48
N LEU A 126 8.59 -7.09 -8.47
CA LEU A 126 8.62 -5.70 -8.98
C LEU A 126 9.11 -5.57 -10.42
N GLY A 127 8.63 -6.43 -11.31
CA GLY A 127 8.97 -6.37 -12.74
C GLY A 127 8.57 -5.03 -13.38
N ALA A 128 9.48 -4.44 -14.15
CA ALA A 128 9.24 -3.16 -14.83
C ALA A 128 8.02 -3.26 -15.77
N PRO A 129 7.06 -2.31 -15.71
CA PRO A 129 5.95 -2.28 -16.66
C PRO A 129 6.47 -2.16 -18.10
N ARG A 130 6.11 -3.10 -18.96
CA ARG A 130 6.38 -2.98 -20.40
C ARG A 130 5.52 -1.84 -20.95
N ARG A 131 6.14 -0.69 -21.27
CA ARG A 131 5.50 0.40 -22.04
C ARG A 131 5.12 -0.12 -23.43
N GLY A 132 3.95 -0.75 -23.56
CA GLY A 132 3.55 -1.33 -24.84
C GLY A 132 2.06 -1.63 -25.03
N ALA A 133 1.22 -1.49 -24.00
CA ALA A 133 -0.21 -1.79 -24.09
C ALA A 133 -1.09 -0.62 -23.64
N ARG A 134 -0.76 0.61 -24.06
CA ARG A 134 -1.81 1.62 -24.24
C ARG A 134 -2.43 1.36 -25.59
N THR A 135 -3.29 0.34 -25.66
CA THR A 135 -4.16 0.15 -26.80
C THR A 135 -5.14 1.31 -26.78
N THR A 136 -4.87 2.32 -27.61
CA THR A 136 -5.85 3.29 -28.04
C THR A 136 -6.94 2.54 -28.81
N THR A 137 -7.85 1.87 -28.11
CA THR A 137 -9.18 1.58 -28.65
C THR A 137 -10.11 2.69 -28.20
N ALA A 138 -9.85 3.89 -28.74
CA ALA A 138 -10.90 4.89 -28.87
C ALA A 138 -11.92 4.31 -29.86
N LYS A 139 -13.07 3.89 -29.33
CA LYS A 139 -14.26 3.56 -30.11
C LYS A 139 -14.60 4.76 -31.02
N PRO A 140 -14.68 4.62 -32.35
CA PRO A 140 -15.10 5.73 -33.18
C PRO A 140 -16.56 6.05 -32.84
N ALA A 141 -16.81 7.29 -32.42
CA ALA A 141 -18.15 7.84 -32.34
C ALA A 141 -18.73 7.87 -33.75
N THR A 142 -19.70 7.00 -34.03
CA THR A 142 -20.51 7.05 -35.24
C THR A 142 -21.38 8.30 -35.20
N GLY A 143 -20.83 9.40 -35.71
CA GLY A 143 -21.59 10.60 -36.05
C GLY A 143 -22.56 10.28 -37.18
N LYS A 144 -23.86 10.24 -36.86
CA LYS A 144 -24.94 10.21 -37.83
C LYS A 144 -24.96 11.58 -38.54
N ARG A 145 -24.45 11.63 -39.78
CA ARG A 145 -24.52 12.82 -40.64
C ARG A 145 -25.99 13.22 -40.86
N ALA A 146 -26.35 14.43 -40.43
CA ALA A 146 -27.53 15.13 -40.92
C ALA A 146 -27.31 15.51 -42.39
N LYS A 147 -28.32 15.30 -43.24
CA LYS A 147 -28.30 15.74 -44.64
C LYS A 147 -28.62 17.24 -44.70
N PRO A 148 -27.93 18.05 -45.52
CA PRO A 148 -28.34 19.42 -45.83
C PRO A 148 -29.56 19.40 -46.75
N GLY A 149 -30.53 20.27 -46.49
CA GLY A 149 -31.71 20.46 -47.34
C GLY A 149 -31.45 21.34 -48.58
N LEU A 150 -32.39 21.26 -49.51
CA LEU A 150 -32.86 22.20 -50.56
C LEU A 150 -33.52 21.30 -51.64
N VAL A 151 -34.73 21.51 -52.15
CA VAL A 151 -35.53 22.72 -52.45
C VAL A 151 -37.00 22.38 -52.29
#